data_AF-A0AAP8KKR4-F1
#
_entry.id   AF-A0AAP8KKR4-F1
#
_cell.length_a   1.000
_cell.length_b   1.000
_cell.length_c   1.000
_cell.angle_alpha   90.00
_cell.angle_beta   90.00
_cell.angle_gamma   90.00
#
_symmetry.space_group_name_H-M   'P 1'
#
loop_
_entity.id
_entity.type
_entity.pdbx_description
1 polymer ?
#
loop_
_entity_poly.entity_id
_entity_poly.type
_entity_poly.pdbx_seq_one_letter_code
_entity_poly.pdbx_strand_id
1 'polypeptide(L)'
;VMQLSKEERERGGMWDMDTKVASTITSHDAGYLDKDLETIVGVQSEKPFKRSMQPFGGIRMAKAACEAYGYELDEETEKIFTDYRKTHNQGVFDAYSREMLNCRKAGVITGLPDAYGRGRIIGDYRRVALY
;
A
#
# COMPACT_ATOMS: atom_id res chain seq x y z
N VAL A 1 15.91 -6.95 -12.65
CA VAL A 1 14.65 -6.22 -12.92
C VAL A 1 13.81 -6.84 -14.01
N MET A 2 14.25 -6.90 -15.28
CA MET A 2 13.43 -7.41 -16.40
C MET A 2 12.86 -8.81 -16.18
N GLN A 3 13.65 -9.69 -15.56
CA GLN A 3 13.20 -11.02 -15.14
C GLN A 3 12.05 -10.94 -14.11
N LEU A 4 12.24 -10.23 -12.99
CA LEU A 4 11.20 -10.05 -11.97
C LEU A 4 9.91 -9.43 -12.54
N SER A 5 10.04 -8.48 -13.47
CA SER A 5 8.88 -7.90 -14.17
C SER A 5 8.15 -8.90 -15.07
N LYS A 6 8.86 -9.89 -15.62
CA LYS A 6 8.24 -10.99 -16.38
C LYS A 6 7.52 -11.95 -15.44
N GLU A 7 8.18 -12.34 -14.35
CA GLU A 7 7.62 -13.21 -13.31
C GLU A 7 6.36 -12.59 -12.66
N GLU A 8 6.37 -11.29 -12.34
CA GLU A 8 5.19 -10.59 -11.80
C GLU A 8 3.99 -10.71 -12.75
N ARG A 9 4.21 -10.53 -14.06
CA ARG A 9 3.15 -10.67 -15.07
C ARG A 9 2.64 -12.10 -15.17
N GLU A 10 3.54 -13.08 -15.13
CA GLU A 10 3.19 -14.51 -15.16
C GLU A 10 2.42 -14.94 -13.89
N ARG A 11 2.65 -14.27 -12.76
CA ARG A 11 1.93 -14.45 -11.48
C ARG A 11 0.61 -13.67 -11.39
N GLY A 12 0.13 -13.06 -12.47
CA GLY A 12 -1.12 -12.30 -12.46
C GLY A 12 -1.00 -10.87 -11.90
N GLY A 13 0.20 -10.31 -11.87
CA GLY A 13 0.45 -8.91 -11.54
C GLY A 13 0.84 -8.64 -10.08
N MET A 14 1.23 -9.68 -9.32
CA MET A 14 1.79 -9.56 -7.97
C MET A 14 2.98 -10.51 -7.84
N TRP A 15 4.15 -9.98 -7.51
CA TRP A 15 5.33 -10.83 -7.29
C TRP A 15 5.35 -11.37 -5.86
N ASP A 16 5.21 -10.50 -4.87
CA ASP A 16 5.12 -10.81 -3.43
C ASP A 16 4.49 -9.60 -2.70
N MET A 17 3.97 -9.79 -1.49
CA MET A 17 3.42 -8.72 -0.65
C MET A 17 3.59 -8.97 0.85
N ASP A 18 3.65 -7.89 1.63
CA ASP A 18 3.54 -7.99 3.08
C ASP A 18 2.11 -8.29 3.53
N THR A 19 1.97 -9.26 4.41
CA THR A 19 0.70 -9.61 5.06
C THR A 19 0.64 -9.20 6.54
N LYS A 20 1.79 -8.83 7.12
CA LYS A 20 1.93 -8.55 8.57
C LYS A 20 2.59 -7.21 8.88
N VAL A 21 3.63 -6.84 8.13
CA VAL A 21 4.41 -5.65 8.46
C VAL A 21 3.66 -4.39 8.00
N ALA A 22 3.10 -3.64 8.95
CA ALA A 22 2.57 -2.31 8.68
C ALA A 22 3.71 -1.35 8.31
N SER A 23 3.74 -0.91 7.05
CA SER A 23 4.86 -0.13 6.52
C SER A 23 4.95 1.26 7.14
N THR A 24 6.17 1.62 7.55
CA THR A 24 6.60 2.95 8.00
C THR A 24 7.96 3.26 7.36
N ILE A 25 8.54 4.42 7.67
CA ILE A 25 9.85 4.83 7.12
C ILE A 25 10.97 3.84 7.49
N THR A 26 10.87 3.16 8.65
CA THR A 26 11.93 2.31 9.20
C THR A 26 11.46 0.89 9.55
N SER A 27 10.33 0.43 8.97
CA SER A 27 9.76 -0.88 9.31
C SER A 27 10.47 -2.07 8.66
N HIS A 28 11.18 -1.84 7.57
CA HIS A 28 11.79 -2.88 6.75
C HIS A 28 13.31 -2.78 6.79
N ASP A 29 13.97 -3.93 6.69
CA ASP A 29 15.40 -4.01 6.47
C ASP A 29 15.78 -3.57 5.04
N ALA A 30 17.06 -3.33 4.82
CA ALA A 30 17.56 -2.95 3.49
C ALA A 30 17.43 -4.09 2.48
N GLY A 31 16.73 -3.84 1.37
CA GLY A 31 16.66 -4.73 0.20
C GLY A 31 17.56 -4.26 -0.96
N TYR A 32 17.95 -5.22 -1.80
CA TYR A 32 18.88 -5.01 -2.92
C TYR A 32 18.45 -5.85 -4.14
N LEU A 33 18.71 -5.36 -5.35
CA LEU A 33 18.64 -6.17 -6.57
C LEU A 33 19.91 -7.02 -6.73
N ASP A 34 21.06 -6.38 -6.55
CA ASP A 34 22.39 -6.98 -6.52
C ASP A 34 23.33 -6.02 -5.76
N LYS A 35 23.56 -6.33 -4.49
CA LYS A 35 24.26 -5.45 -3.56
C LYS A 35 25.68 -5.10 -4.00
N ASP A 36 26.32 -5.97 -4.76
CA ASP A 36 27.71 -5.78 -5.18
C ASP A 36 27.82 -4.92 -6.46
N LEU A 37 26.73 -4.78 -7.21
CA LEU A 37 26.69 -4.01 -8.47
C LEU A 37 26.02 -2.64 -8.32
N GLU A 38 25.16 -2.45 -7.31
CA GLU A 38 24.37 -1.24 -7.14
C GLU A 38 25.19 -0.05 -6.61
N THR A 39 25.30 1.01 -7.40
CA THR A 39 25.88 2.29 -6.94
C THR A 39 24.86 3.15 -6.17
N ILE A 40 23.58 3.07 -6.56
CA ILE A 40 22.48 3.78 -5.92
C ILE A 40 21.52 2.71 -5.41
N VAL A 41 21.24 2.76 -4.11
CA VAL A 41 20.50 1.72 -3.39
C VAL A 41 19.16 2.24 -2.87
N GLY A 42 18.29 1.30 -2.52
CA GLY A 42 17.01 1.57 -1.86
C GLY A 42 15.84 0.93 -2.61
N VAL A 43 15.11 0.07 -1.91
CA VAL A 43 13.84 -0.50 -2.37
C VAL A 43 12.80 -0.38 -1.23
N GLN A 44 11.52 -0.57 -1.55
CA GLN A 44 10.42 -0.24 -0.63
C GLN A 44 10.24 -1.23 0.55
N SER A 45 10.76 -2.44 0.42
CA SER A 45 10.70 -3.51 1.43
C SER A 45 12.06 -4.21 1.50
N GLU A 46 12.15 -5.38 2.13
CA GLU A 46 13.41 -6.12 2.19
C GLU A 46 13.74 -6.88 0.89
N LYS A 47 12.83 -6.88 -0.11
CA LYS A 47 13.02 -7.54 -1.41
C LYS A 47 12.53 -6.67 -2.57
N PRO A 48 13.24 -6.65 -3.72
CA PRO A 48 12.69 -6.06 -4.94
C PRO A 48 11.34 -6.69 -5.33
N PHE A 49 10.42 -5.88 -5.85
CA PHE A 49 9.07 -6.31 -6.28
C PHE A 49 8.13 -6.84 -5.20
N LYS A 50 8.56 -6.96 -3.94
CA LYS A 50 7.66 -7.22 -2.82
C LYS A 50 6.95 -5.93 -2.40
N ARG A 51 5.62 -5.92 -2.50
CA ARG A 51 4.79 -4.75 -2.16
C ARG A 51 4.56 -4.63 -0.66
N SER A 52 4.93 -3.48 -0.11
CA SER A 52 4.64 -3.15 1.30
C SER A 52 3.15 -2.98 1.57
N MET A 53 2.72 -3.29 2.80
CA MET A 53 1.35 -3.07 3.26
C MET A 53 1.17 -1.66 3.82
N GLN A 54 0.19 -0.92 3.31
CA GLN A 54 -0.09 0.49 3.66
C GLN A 54 -1.44 0.63 4.39
N PRO A 55 -1.56 0.17 5.65
CA PRO A 55 -2.85 -0.03 6.30
C PRO A 55 -3.53 1.27 6.78
N PHE A 56 -2.78 2.36 6.97
CA PHE A 56 -3.32 3.66 7.42
C PHE A 56 -4.39 4.22 6.47
N GLY A 57 -4.31 3.89 5.18
CA GLY A 57 -5.30 4.28 4.17
C GLY A 57 -6.63 3.54 4.32
N GLY A 58 -6.62 2.30 4.82
CA GLY A 58 -7.81 1.50 5.01
C GLY A 58 -7.53 -0.01 5.05
N ILE A 59 -7.87 -0.64 6.17
CA ILE A 59 -7.60 -2.07 6.42
C ILE A 59 -8.43 -3.00 5.52
N ARG A 60 -9.65 -2.59 5.16
CA ARG A 60 -10.52 -3.35 4.25
C ARG A 60 -9.90 -3.54 2.87
N MET A 61 -9.19 -2.52 2.36
CA MET A 61 -8.52 -2.60 1.06
C MET A 61 -7.24 -3.44 1.15
N ALA A 62 -6.51 -3.37 2.26
CA ALA A 62 -5.36 -4.23 2.49
C ALA A 62 -5.77 -5.72 2.53
N LYS A 63 -6.84 -6.04 3.26
CA LYS A 63 -7.41 -7.40 3.33
C LYS A 63 -7.87 -7.90 1.95
N ALA A 64 -8.68 -7.11 1.25
CA ALA A 64 -9.16 -7.46 -0.08
C ALA A 64 -8.00 -7.64 -1.08
N ALA A 65 -6.93 -6.85 -0.97
CA ALA A 65 -5.73 -7.04 -1.79
C ALA A 65 -5.01 -8.35 -1.47
N CYS A 66 -4.88 -8.74 -0.20
CA CYS A 66 -4.32 -10.04 0.18
C CYS A 66 -5.14 -11.17 -0.45
N GLU A 67 -6.46 -11.16 -0.21
CA GLU A 67 -7.40 -12.18 -0.71
C GLU A 67 -7.36 -12.29 -2.25
N ALA A 68 -7.31 -11.17 -2.96
CA ALA A 68 -7.28 -11.14 -4.43
C ALA A 68 -6.04 -11.82 -5.04
N TYR A 69 -4.94 -11.91 -4.28
CA TYR A 69 -3.71 -12.55 -4.71
C TYR A 69 -3.41 -13.86 -3.95
N GLY A 70 -4.39 -14.40 -3.21
CA GLY A 70 -4.26 -15.68 -2.52
C GLY A 70 -3.47 -15.63 -1.21
N TYR A 71 -3.29 -14.44 -0.64
CA TYR A 71 -2.68 -14.22 0.66
C TYR A 71 -3.73 -13.99 1.74
N GLU A 72 -3.35 -14.23 2.99
CA GLU A 72 -4.17 -13.92 4.17
C GLU A 72 -3.52 -12.81 4.97
N LEU A 73 -4.32 -11.80 5.35
CA LEU A 73 -3.87 -10.70 6.20
C LEU A 73 -3.67 -11.21 7.63
N ASP A 74 -2.56 -10.82 8.26
CA ASP A 74 -2.28 -11.16 9.65
C ASP A 74 -3.36 -10.59 10.60
N GLU A 75 -3.92 -11.45 11.45
CA GLU A 75 -5.04 -11.12 12.33
C GLU A 75 -4.71 -9.99 13.32
N GLU A 76 -3.48 -9.96 13.85
CA GLU A 76 -3.03 -8.92 14.77
C GLU A 76 -3.01 -7.56 14.06
N THR A 77 -2.52 -7.53 12.83
CA THR A 77 -2.55 -6.34 11.97
C THR A 77 -3.99 -5.89 11.71
N GLU A 78 -4.89 -6.79 11.30
CA GLU A 78 -6.30 -6.46 11.08
C GLU A 78 -6.93 -5.84 12.34
N LYS A 79 -6.67 -6.45 13.49
CA LYS A 79 -7.14 -5.97 14.79
C LYS A 79 -6.62 -4.57 15.11
N ILE A 80 -5.32 -4.32 14.92
CA ILE A 80 -4.73 -3.00 15.19
C ILE A 80 -5.41 -1.90 14.39
N PHE A 81 -5.64 -2.10 13.09
CA PHE A 81 -6.21 -1.08 12.22
C PHE A 81 -7.75 -1.07 12.18
N THR A 82 -8.38 -1.94 12.98
CA THR A 82 -9.83 -1.94 13.23
C THR A 82 -10.15 -1.34 14.59
N ASP A 83 -9.48 -1.80 15.65
CA ASP A 83 -9.85 -1.51 17.04
C ASP A 83 -9.04 -0.34 17.64
N TYR A 84 -7.75 -0.24 17.31
CA TYR A 84 -6.85 0.72 17.98
C TYR A 84 -6.55 1.94 17.11
N ARG A 85 -6.28 1.73 15.81
CA ARG A 85 -5.89 2.78 14.87
C ARG A 85 -6.89 2.88 13.73
N LYS A 86 -7.87 3.76 13.88
CA LYS A 86 -8.84 4.09 12.83
C LYS A 86 -8.13 4.51 11.54
N THR A 87 -8.60 4.04 10.39
CA THR A 87 -8.01 4.32 9.08
C THR A 87 -8.68 5.50 8.38
N HIS A 88 -8.04 6.05 7.33
CA HIS A 88 -8.63 7.09 6.47
C HIS A 88 -9.98 6.63 5.89
N ASN A 89 -10.02 5.45 5.27
CA ASN A 89 -11.23 4.89 4.70
C ASN A 89 -12.39 4.83 5.72
N GLN A 90 -12.16 4.27 6.91
CA GLN A 90 -13.21 4.21 7.92
C GLN A 90 -13.68 5.60 8.35
N GLY A 91 -12.75 6.55 8.54
CA GLY A 91 -13.09 7.94 8.87
C GLY A 91 -13.96 8.62 7.80
N VAL A 92 -13.66 8.39 6.51
CA VAL A 92 -14.46 8.93 5.41
C VAL A 92 -15.87 8.33 5.40
N PHE A 93 -15.98 7.01 5.50
CA PHE A 93 -17.26 6.32 5.43
C PHE A 93 -18.17 6.58 6.64
N ASP A 94 -17.60 6.87 7.82
CA ASP A 94 -18.37 7.29 8.98
C ASP A 94 -18.99 8.69 8.80
N ALA A 95 -18.38 9.55 7.97
CA ALA A 95 -18.84 10.91 7.71
C ALA A 95 -19.70 11.05 6.44
N TYR A 96 -19.69 10.05 5.56
CA TYR A 96 -20.45 10.09 4.32
C TYR A 96 -21.97 10.12 4.55
N SER A 97 -22.64 11.02 3.84
CA SER A 97 -24.11 11.06 3.82
C SER A 97 -24.69 9.94 2.95
N ARG A 98 -25.98 9.65 3.15
CA ARG A 98 -26.69 8.68 2.30
C ARG A 98 -26.70 9.09 0.83
N GLU A 99 -26.78 10.39 0.56
CA GLU A 99 -26.74 10.93 -0.80
C GLU A 99 -25.39 10.69 -1.47
N MET A 100 -24.28 10.99 -0.77
CA MET A 100 -22.92 10.73 -1.28
C MET A 100 -22.73 9.24 -1.63
N LEU A 101 -23.20 8.34 -0.75
CA LEU A 101 -23.15 6.90 -1.00
C LEU A 101 -23.97 6.48 -2.24
N ASN A 102 -25.15 7.09 -2.43
CA ASN A 102 -26.00 6.82 -3.58
C ASN A 102 -25.35 7.31 -4.90
N CYS A 103 -24.77 8.51 -4.91
CA CYS A 103 -24.04 9.04 -6.07
C CYS A 103 -22.87 8.13 -6.45
N ARG A 104 -22.13 7.63 -5.45
CA ARG A 104 -21.05 6.66 -5.64
C ARG A 104 -21.54 5.35 -6.22
N LYS A 105 -22.62 4.78 -5.67
CA LYS A 105 -23.20 3.52 -6.15
C LYS A 105 -23.76 3.63 -7.58
N ALA A 106 -24.34 4.77 -7.93
CA ALA A 106 -24.89 5.03 -9.25
C ALA A 106 -23.81 5.36 -10.31
N GLY A 107 -22.54 5.49 -9.92
CA GLY A 107 -21.46 5.85 -10.83
C GLY A 107 -21.44 7.32 -11.25
N VAL A 108 -22.26 8.17 -10.62
CA VAL A 108 -22.29 9.63 -10.89
C VAL A 108 -21.01 10.28 -10.40
N ILE A 109 -20.52 9.87 -9.23
CA ILE A 109 -19.22 10.29 -8.68
C ILE A 109 -18.46 9.04 -8.27
N THR A 110 -17.48 8.64 -9.08
CA THR A 110 -16.68 7.42 -8.86
C THR A 110 -15.18 7.73 -8.81
N GLY A 111 -14.41 6.83 -8.20
CA GLY A 111 -12.95 6.94 -8.15
C GLY A 111 -12.40 8.00 -7.19
N LEU A 112 -13.20 8.51 -6.25
CA LEU A 112 -12.72 9.43 -5.21
C LEU A 112 -11.66 8.75 -4.31
N PRO A 113 -10.73 9.53 -3.70
CA PRO A 113 -9.67 8.99 -2.86
C PRO A 113 -10.16 8.62 -1.45
N ASP A 114 -11.22 7.80 -1.38
CA ASP A 114 -11.78 7.26 -0.15
C ASP A 114 -11.23 5.86 0.21
N ALA A 115 -10.57 5.20 -0.74
CA ALA A 115 -10.04 3.84 -0.60
C ALA A 115 -8.56 3.71 -1.01
N TYR A 116 -7.86 4.82 -1.26
CA TYR A 116 -6.45 4.84 -1.59
C TYR A 116 -5.80 6.18 -1.19
N GLY A 117 -4.47 6.24 -1.13
CA GLY A 117 -3.76 7.47 -0.82
C GLY A 117 -4.01 8.56 -1.87
N ARG A 118 -4.46 9.74 -1.44
CA ARG A 118 -4.82 10.86 -2.35
C ARG A 118 -3.70 11.31 -3.31
N GLY A 119 -2.45 11.05 -2.97
CA GLY A 119 -1.29 11.49 -3.73
C GLY A 119 -1.25 13.02 -3.88
N ARG A 120 -0.82 13.50 -5.06
CA ARG A 120 -0.77 14.93 -5.42
C ARG A 120 0.03 15.81 -4.44
N ILE A 121 1.06 15.24 -3.83
CA ILE A 121 2.03 15.94 -2.98
C ILE A 121 3.41 15.77 -3.61
N ILE A 122 4.15 16.86 -3.75
CA ILE A 122 5.54 16.85 -4.22
C ILE A 122 6.41 17.40 -3.09
N GLY A 123 7.15 16.51 -2.43
CA GLY A 123 8.20 16.91 -1.51
C GLY A 123 9.41 17.46 -2.28
N ASP A 124 10.08 18.46 -1.72
CA ASP A 124 11.32 18.98 -2.31
C ASP A 124 12.50 18.08 -1.91
N TYR A 125 12.61 16.91 -2.54
CA TYR A 125 13.60 15.88 -2.20
C TYR A 125 15.05 16.34 -2.38
N ARG A 126 15.29 17.39 -3.18
CA ARG A 126 16.61 17.99 -3.38
C ARG A 126 17.19 18.57 -2.10
N ARG A 127 16.33 18.96 -1.14
CA ARG A 127 16.78 19.53 0.13
C ARG A 127 17.61 18.57 0.96
N VAL A 128 17.36 17.27 0.85
CA VAL A 128 18.13 16.21 1.55
C VAL A 128 19.57 16.12 1.03
N ALA A 129 19.80 16.44 -0.24
CA ALA A 129 21.14 16.43 -0.83
C ALA A 129 21.85 17.79 -0.64
N LEU A 130 21.09 18.89 -0.59
CA LEU A 130 21.63 20.24 -0.53
C LEU A 130 22.03 20.68 0.88
N TYR A 131 21.35 20.16 1.92
CA TYR A 131 21.55 20.50 3.34
C TYR A 131 21.62 19.25 4.19
#